data_AF-A0A4D4MAI7-F1
#
_entry.id   AF-A0A4D4MAI7-F1
#
_cell.length_a   1.000
_cell.length_b   1.000
_cell.length_c   1.000
_cell.angle_alpha   90.00
_cell.angle_beta   90.00
_cell.angle_gamma   90.00
#
_symmetry.space_group_name_H-M   'P 1'
#
loop_
_entity.id
_entity.type
_entity.pdbx_description
1 polymer ?
#
loop_
_entity_poly.entity_id
_entity_poly.type
_entity_poly.pdbx_seq_one_letter_code
_entity_poly.pdbx_strand_id
1 'polypeptide(L)' 'MTDRPLTLMAVHAHPDDEATGTGGVLARYAAEGIRTVLVTCTDGGCGDGPGVSSRAIPGTIRQRSP' A
#
# COMPACT_ATOMS: atom_id res chain seq x y z
N MET A 1 22.79 -11.01 15.33
CA MET A 1 21.34 -10.88 15.09
C MET A 1 21.09 -9.48 14.54
N THR A 2 21.27 -9.22 13.25
CA THR A 2 20.26 -9.54 12.22
C THR A 2 20.88 -9.48 10.82
N ASP A 3 21.15 -10.64 10.21
CA ASP A 3 21.50 -10.75 8.79
C ASP A 3 20.25 -11.07 7.96
N ARG A 4 19.15 -10.38 8.27
CA ARG A 4 17.92 -10.46 7.48
C ARG A 4 17.63 -9.07 6.93
N PRO A 5 17.42 -8.93 5.61
CA PRO A 5 17.06 -7.66 5.02
C PRO A 5 15.77 -7.15 5.66
N LEU A 6 15.76 -5.88 6.04
CA LEU A 6 14.59 -5.23 6.60
C LEU A 6 13.46 -5.18 5.57
N THR A 7 12.22 -5.22 6.03
CA THR A 7 11.03 -5.07 5.19
C THR A 7 10.04 -4.15 5.87
N LEU A 8 9.56 -3.15 5.13
CA LEU A 8 8.49 -2.25 5.55
C LEU A 8 7.19 -2.62 4.84
N MET A 9 6.13 -2.88 5.62
CA MET A 9 4.78 -3.12 5.09
C MET A 9 3.83 -2.02 5.55
N ALA A 10 3.12 -1.40 4.60
CA ALA A 10 2.03 -0.48 4.86
C ALA A 10 0.70 -1.11 4.42
N VAL A 11 -0.31 -1.07 5.28
CA VAL A 11 -1.64 -1.62 5.03
C VAL A 11 -2.64 -0.49 5.09
N HIS A 12 -3.37 -0.29 4.00
CA HIS A 12 -4.33 0.79 3.82
C HIS A 12 -5.68 0.26 3.36
N ALA A 13 -6.75 1.00 3.67
CA ALA A 13 -8.10 0.56 3.40
C ALA A 13 -8.42 0.69 1.91
N HIS A 14 -8.15 1.85 1.33
CA HIS A 14 -8.47 2.20 -0.05
C HIS A 14 -7.21 2.51 -0.84
N PRO A 15 -7.28 2.46 -2.18
CA PRO A 15 -6.29 3.12 -3.02
C PRO A 15 -6.14 4.59 -2.59
N ASP A 16 -4.95 5.14 -2.73
CA ASP A 16 -4.58 6.55 -2.46
C ASP A 16 -4.36 6.93 -0.99
N ASP A 17 -4.88 6.15 -0.03
CA ASP A 17 -4.61 6.32 1.41
C ASP A 17 -3.09 6.33 1.69
N GLU A 18 -2.32 5.54 0.94
CA GLU A 18 -0.88 5.47 1.11
C GLU A 18 -0.18 6.78 0.76
N ALA A 19 -0.68 7.51 -0.24
CA ALA A 19 -0.04 8.73 -0.73
C ALA A 19 -0.15 9.85 0.30
N THR A 20 -1.28 9.93 1.01
CA THR A 20 -1.51 10.91 2.07
C THR A 20 -0.80 10.55 3.38
N GLY A 21 -0.81 9.28 3.78
CA GLY A 21 -0.30 8.87 5.09
C GLY A 21 1.16 8.41 5.12
N THR A 22 1.59 7.65 4.11
CA THR A 22 2.84 6.86 4.18
C THR A 22 3.74 6.98 2.95
N GLY A 23 3.34 7.74 1.93
CA GLY A 23 3.99 7.75 0.62
C GLY A 23 5.44 8.19 0.71
N GLY A 24 5.72 9.26 1.47
CA GLY A 24 7.09 9.73 1.71
C GLY A 24 7.96 8.70 2.45
N VAL A 25 7.39 7.97 3.41
CA VAL A 25 8.09 6.94 4.18
C VAL A 25 8.43 5.74 3.29
N LEU A 26 7.48 5.27 2.50
CA LEU A 26 7.69 4.18 1.54
C LEU A 26 8.72 4.57 0.48
N ALA A 27 8.65 5.78 -0.06
CA ALA A 27 9.62 6.28 -1.05
C ALA A 27 11.03 6.37 -0.47
N ARG A 28 11.17 6.91 0.75
CA ARG A 28 12.46 7.00 1.45
C ARG A 28 13.10 5.62 1.63
N TYR A 29 12.36 4.67 2.20
CA TYR A 29 12.93 3.36 2.50
C TYR A 29 13.17 2.51 1.25
N ALA A 30 12.38 2.68 0.20
CA ALA A 30 12.69 2.10 -1.11
C ALA A 30 14.01 2.65 -1.67
N ALA A 31 14.27 3.96 -1.54
CA ALA A 31 15.53 4.56 -1.97
C ALA A 31 16.75 4.13 -1.12
N GLU A 32 16.52 3.74 0.14
CA GLU A 32 17.53 3.16 1.03
C GLU A 32 17.75 1.64 0.77
N GLY A 33 17.10 1.05 -0.24
CA GLY A 33 17.25 -0.37 -0.58
C GLY A 33 16.51 -1.33 0.37
N ILE A 34 15.54 -0.82 1.13
CA ILE A 34 14.67 -1.63 1.97
C ILE A 34 13.48 -2.13 1.15
N ARG A 35 13.17 -3.43 1.26
CA ARG A 35 11.97 -3.99 0.64
C ARG A 35 10.73 -3.29 1.19
N THR A 36 9.92 -2.72 0.30
CA THR A 36 8.64 -2.09 0.67
C THR A 36 7.46 -2.86 0.08
N VAL A 37 6.44 -3.07 0.91
CA VAL A 37 5.20 -3.75 0.54
C VAL A 37 4.03 -2.84 0.88
N LEU A 38 3.18 -2.57 -0.09
CA LEU A 38 1.91 -1.89 0.08
C LEU A 38 0.77 -2.90 -0.07
N VAL A 39 -0.12 -2.95 0.91
CA VAL A 39 -1.34 -3.75 0.89
C VAL A 39 -2.51 -2.80 0.90
N THR A 40 -3.35 -2.89 -0.12
CA THR A 40 -4.65 -2.21 -0.15
C THR A 40 -5.72 -3.25 0.15
N CYS A 41 -6.58 -3.00 1.13
CA CYS A 41 -7.61 -3.95 1.55
C CYS A 41 -8.80 -4.00 0.59
N THR A 42 -9.13 -2.87 -0.04
CA THR A 42 -10.27 -2.72 -0.96
C THR A 42 -9.83 -2.15 -2.30
N ASP A 43 -10.73 -2.15 -3.28
CA ASP A 43 -10.54 -1.51 -4.58
C ASP A 43 -10.98 -0.03 -4.61
N GLY A 44 -11.54 0.49 -3.52
CA GLY A 44 -12.00 1.88 -3.43
C GLY A 44 -13.27 2.19 -4.24
N GLY A 45 -13.98 1.19 -4.76
CA GLY A 45 -15.07 1.39 -5.73
C GLY A 45 -16.25 2.25 -5.25
N CYS A 46 -16.35 2.57 -3.96
CA CYS A 46 -17.37 3.47 -3.42
C CYS A 46 -17.03 4.98 -3.50
N GLY A 47 -15.80 5.35 -3.89
CA GLY A 47 -15.34 6.74 -3.94
C GLY A 47 -15.83 7.54 -5.15
N ASP A 48 -16.27 6.87 -6.22
CA ASP A 48 -16.44 7.46 -7.56
C ASP A 48 -17.80 8.16 -7.82
N GLY A 49 -18.62 8.39 -6.79
CA GLY A 49 -19.90 9.13 -6.90
C GLY A 49 -21.16 8.25 -7.00
N PRO A 50 -22.38 8.84 -7.07
CA PRO A 50 -23.62 8.14 -6.77
C PRO A 50 -23.94 6.99 -7.75
N GLY A 51 -24.09 5.77 -7.23
CA GLY A 51 -24.51 4.57 -7.98
C GLY A 51 -23.63 3.32 -7.82
N VAL A 52 -22.53 3.41 -7.08
CA VAL A 52 -21.58 2.29 -6.90
C VAL A 52 -22.07 1.26 -5.87
N SER A 53 -22.24 0.03 -6.34
CA SER A 53 -22.70 -1.13 -5.58
C SER A 53 -21.57 -1.70 -4.72
N SER A 54 -21.84 -1.90 -3.43
CA SER A 54 -20.91 -2.46 -2.45
C SER A 54 -20.64 -3.95 -2.69
N ARG A 55 -19.57 -4.25 -3.41
CA ARG A 55 -18.91 -5.55 -3.27
C ARG A 55 -17.44 -5.28 -3.03
N ALA A 56 -16.98 -5.53 -1.81
CA ALA A 56 -15.56 -5.50 -1.49
C ALA A 56 -14.85 -6.52 -2.40
N ILE A 57 -14.16 -6.02 -3.42
CA ILE A 57 -13.28 -6.82 -4.27
C ILE A 57 -11.95 -6.94 -3.51
N PRO A 58 -11.27 -8.10 -3.54
CA PRO A 58 -9.96 -8.22 -2.92
C PRO A 58 -9.03 -7.11 -3.43
N GLY A 59 -8.47 -6.32 -2.51
CA GLY A 59 -7.53 -5.27 -2.87
C GLY A 59 -6.17 -5.85 -3.33
N THR A 60 -5.25 -4.96 -3.70
CA THR A 60 -4.00 -5.34 -4.38
C THR A 60 -2.79 -5.29 -3.44
N ILE A 61 -1.82 -6.18 -3.67
CA ILE A 61 -0.49 -6.10 -3.07
C ILE A 61 0.49 -5.57 -4.11
N ARG A 62 1.18 -4.47 -3.80
CA ARG A 62 2.29 -3.93 -4.61
C ARG A 62 3.59 -4.05 -3.83
N GLN A 63 4.63 -4.57 -4.48
CA GLN A 63 5.95 -4.71 -3.89
C GLN A 63 6.97 -3.93 -4.72
N ARG A 64 7.89 -3.23 -4.06
CA ARG A 64 9.10 -2.72 -4.68
C ARG A 64 10.28 -3.52 -4.15
N SER A 65 11.01 -4.12 -5.08
CA SER A 65 12.29 -4.76 -4.80
C SER A 65 13.37 -3.67 -4.65
N PRO A 66 14.43 -3.93 -3.86
CA PRO A 66 15.61 -3.06 -3.84
C PRO A 66 16.27 -2.94 -5.22
#